data_AF-A0A4S4ME70-F1
#
_entry.id   AF-A0A4S4ME70-F1
#
_cell.length_a   1.000
_cell.length_b   1.000
_cell.length_c   1.000
_cell.angle_alpha   90.00
_cell.angle_beta   90.00
_cell.angle_gamma   90.00
#
_symmetry.space_group_name_H-M   'P 1'
#
loop_
_entity.id
_entity.type
_entity.pdbx_description
1 polymer ?
#
loop_
_entity_poly.entity_id
_entity_poly.type
_entity_poly.pdbx_seq_one_letter_code
_entity_poly.pdbx_strand_id
1 'polypeptide(L)'
;MPYPFLVPHADLSISHGIPVVFYDQIGCGRSTHLPEKSKEFWTVDFFKDELDNLLAHLGVAGEFDLFGHSWGGMLAAEYAATRQPRGLRRLVLADTPASMELWEAAAEKLLARFPSELRDMLKRHEREGTTDAEEYQEGVMKFYRKHVCKVDPWPQEIIEAIEESERDETVYHAMWGPSEFYVTGSLKKWSIIDQIHTISYPTLLINGAEDEAQDESVTPFVRKLPKVKWVQFAGSSHTPFYEEKERYITVVDQFLTS
;
A
#
# COMPACT_ATOMS: atom_id res chain seq x y z
N MET A 1 4.57 1.57 6.68
CA MET A 1 4.31 2.99 6.95
C MET A 1 3.19 3.11 7.99
N PRO A 2 3.39 3.85 9.09
CA PRO A 2 2.36 4.13 10.09
C PRO A 2 1.29 5.10 9.57
N TYR A 3 0.22 5.24 10.35
CA TYR A 3 -1.00 5.95 9.97
C TYR A 3 -0.86 7.45 9.62
N PRO A 4 0.10 8.24 10.13
CA PRO A 4 0.21 9.66 9.78
C PRO A 4 0.24 9.89 8.27
N PHE A 5 0.88 8.98 7.53
CA PHE A 5 0.92 8.96 6.07
C PHE A 5 -0.47 8.97 5.39
N LEU A 6 -1.52 8.47 6.05
CA LEU A 6 -2.88 8.40 5.51
C LEU A 6 -3.79 9.54 5.98
N VAL A 7 -3.28 10.49 6.78
CA VAL A 7 -4.06 11.59 7.36
C VAL A 7 -4.89 12.40 6.36
N PRO A 8 -4.52 12.59 5.07
CA PRO A 8 -5.40 13.26 4.11
C PRO A 8 -6.82 12.66 4.01
N HIS A 9 -6.99 11.37 4.33
CA HIS A 9 -8.31 10.72 4.35
C HIS A 9 -9.22 11.23 5.47
N ALA A 10 -8.69 11.93 6.49
CA ALA A 10 -9.50 12.55 7.54
C ALA A 10 -10.46 13.60 6.98
N ASP A 11 -10.15 14.17 5.80
CA ASP A 11 -11.03 15.08 5.08
C ASP A 11 -12.38 14.44 4.76
N LEU A 12 -12.47 13.12 4.55
CA LEU A 12 -13.75 12.41 4.35
C LEU A 12 -14.71 12.61 5.54
N SER A 13 -14.17 12.70 6.76
CA SER A 13 -14.96 13.00 7.94
C SER A 13 -15.39 14.47 8.00
N ILE A 14 -14.52 15.38 7.57
CA ILE A 14 -14.77 16.83 7.64
C ILE A 14 -15.78 17.27 6.58
N SER A 15 -15.61 16.81 5.34
CA SER A 15 -16.42 17.26 4.21
C SER A 15 -17.73 16.51 4.06
N HIS A 16 -17.81 15.23 4.50
CA HIS A 16 -18.97 14.37 4.23
C HIS A 16 -19.47 13.58 5.45
N GLY A 17 -18.90 13.80 6.63
CA GLY A 17 -19.37 13.17 7.87
C GLY A 17 -19.15 11.66 7.93
N ILE A 18 -18.24 11.12 7.11
CA ILE A 18 -17.86 9.71 7.11
C ILE A 18 -16.84 9.49 8.24
N PRO A 19 -17.14 8.72 9.30
CA PRO A 19 -16.15 8.44 10.34
C PRO A 19 -14.96 7.67 9.76
N VAL A 20 -13.74 8.13 10.04
CA VAL A 20 -12.50 7.50 9.56
C VAL A 20 -11.73 6.94 10.75
N VAL A 21 -11.38 5.66 10.67
CA VAL A 21 -10.53 4.98 11.64
C VAL A 21 -9.16 4.75 11.03
N PHE A 22 -8.15 5.35 11.63
CA PHE A 22 -6.75 5.09 11.37
C PHE A 22 -6.19 4.19 12.46
N TYR A 23 -5.35 3.23 12.10
CA TYR A 23 -4.62 2.42 13.08
C TYR A 23 -3.26 2.03 12.52
N ASP A 24 -2.30 1.86 13.42
CA ASP A 24 -1.00 1.25 13.12
C ASP A 24 -1.14 -0.27 13.31
N GLN A 25 -0.73 -1.05 12.33
CA GLN A 25 -0.67 -2.51 12.45
C GLN A 25 0.40 -2.91 13.49
N ILE A 26 0.21 -4.03 14.18
CA ILE A 26 1.20 -4.57 15.14
C ILE A 26 2.58 -4.67 14.49
N GLY A 27 3.60 -4.21 15.21
CA GLY A 27 4.97 -4.10 14.74
C GLY A 27 5.29 -2.81 13.99
N CYS A 28 4.34 -1.89 13.85
CA CYS A 28 4.53 -0.58 13.21
C CYS A 28 4.03 0.57 14.10
N GLY A 29 4.63 1.75 13.94
CA GLY A 29 4.14 3.00 14.52
C GLY A 29 3.93 2.94 16.04
N ARG A 30 2.73 3.28 16.49
CA ARG A 30 2.40 3.32 17.93
C ARG A 30 1.85 2.00 18.47
N SER A 31 1.77 0.98 17.63
CA SER A 31 1.33 -0.35 18.04
C SER A 31 2.45 -1.13 18.71
N THR A 32 2.15 -2.31 19.25
CA THR A 32 3.15 -3.10 19.96
C THR A 32 4.26 -3.55 19.01
N HIS A 33 5.51 -3.21 19.35
CA HIS A 33 6.70 -3.67 18.65
C HIS A 33 7.13 -5.06 19.14
N LEU A 34 7.53 -5.93 18.20
CA LEU A 34 7.92 -7.32 18.48
C LEU A 34 9.20 -7.70 17.71
N PRO A 35 10.32 -6.99 17.92
CA PRO A 35 11.56 -7.19 17.16
C PRO A 35 12.19 -8.57 17.37
N GLU A 36 11.80 -9.29 18.42
CA GLU A 36 12.27 -10.63 18.72
C GLU A 36 11.58 -11.74 17.89
N LYS A 37 10.51 -11.41 17.14
CA LYS A 37 9.77 -12.39 16.34
C LYS A 37 10.51 -12.71 15.05
N SER A 38 10.49 -13.99 14.67
CA SER A 38 11.09 -14.43 13.42
C SER A 38 10.26 -13.98 12.20
N LYS A 39 10.84 -14.03 11.01
CA LYS A 39 10.16 -13.62 9.77
C LYS A 39 8.88 -14.43 9.50
N GLU A 40 8.86 -15.69 9.91
CA GLU A 40 7.71 -16.60 9.74
C GLU A 40 6.52 -16.24 10.63
N PHE A 41 6.71 -15.40 11.66
CA PHE A 41 5.62 -14.89 12.49
C PHE A 41 4.73 -13.90 11.71
N TRP A 42 5.35 -13.08 10.85
CA TRP A 42 4.69 -12.01 10.12
C TRP A 42 4.03 -12.55 8.84
N THR A 43 2.73 -12.82 8.95
CA THR A 43 1.92 -13.42 7.88
C THR A 43 0.72 -12.56 7.53
N VAL A 44 0.20 -12.68 6.30
CA VAL A 44 -1.04 -11.98 5.92
C VAL A 44 -2.21 -12.40 6.82
N ASP A 45 -2.27 -13.68 7.21
CA ASP A 45 -3.30 -14.19 8.12
C ASP A 45 -3.27 -13.53 9.50
N PHE A 46 -2.08 -13.25 10.03
CA PHE A 46 -1.92 -12.50 11.28
C PHE A 46 -2.57 -11.11 11.20
N PHE A 47 -2.30 -10.35 10.14
CA PHE A 47 -2.88 -9.01 9.97
C PHE A 47 -4.38 -9.06 9.63
N LYS A 48 -4.89 -10.15 9.04
CA LYS A 48 -6.33 -10.37 8.89
C LYS A 48 -7.01 -10.62 10.25
N ASP A 49 -6.38 -11.42 11.11
CA ASP A 49 -6.89 -11.67 12.47
C ASP A 49 -6.84 -10.40 13.34
N GLU A 50 -5.81 -9.56 13.16
CA GLU A 50 -5.74 -8.23 13.77
C GLU A 50 -6.91 -7.33 13.33
N LEU A 51 -7.21 -7.29 12.03
CA LEU A 51 -8.32 -6.50 11.50
C LEU A 51 -9.68 -7.00 12.03
N ASP A 52 -9.90 -8.33 12.06
CA ASP A 52 -11.07 -8.95 12.69
C ASP A 52 -11.21 -8.48 14.16
N ASN A 53 -10.10 -8.48 14.91
CA ASN A 53 -10.08 -8.05 16.31
C ASN A 53 -10.43 -6.57 16.47
N LEU A 54 -9.86 -5.69 15.65
CA LEU A 54 -10.10 -4.26 15.68
C LEU A 54 -11.57 -3.92 15.38
N LEU A 55 -12.13 -4.51 14.33
CA LEU A 55 -13.53 -4.28 13.93
C LEU A 55 -14.50 -4.73 15.02
N ALA A 56 -14.21 -5.85 15.69
CA ALA A 56 -14.98 -6.34 16.82
C ALA A 56 -14.85 -5.44 18.05
N HIS A 57 -13.63 -4.99 18.38
CA HIS A 57 -13.36 -4.12 19.52
C HIS A 57 -14.08 -2.77 19.41
N LEU A 58 -14.07 -2.17 18.22
CA LEU A 58 -14.75 -0.90 17.94
C LEU A 58 -16.26 -1.05 17.77
N GLY A 59 -16.77 -2.28 17.67
CA GLY A 59 -18.20 -2.55 17.47
C GLY A 59 -18.71 -2.18 16.08
N VAL A 60 -17.83 -2.12 15.07
CA VAL A 60 -18.17 -1.70 13.69
C VAL A 60 -18.19 -2.86 12.69
N ALA A 61 -17.90 -4.09 13.12
CA ALA A 61 -17.91 -5.27 12.26
C ALA A 61 -19.26 -5.54 11.55
N GLY A 62 -20.37 -4.97 12.07
CA GLY A 62 -21.70 -5.09 11.47
C GLY A 62 -21.89 -4.25 10.21
N GLU A 63 -21.14 -3.15 10.06
CA GLU A 63 -21.27 -2.25 8.92
C GLU A 63 -20.03 -1.35 8.80
N PHE A 64 -19.22 -1.53 7.75
CA PHE A 64 -18.02 -0.73 7.50
C PHE A 64 -17.65 -0.72 6.01
N ASP A 65 -16.95 0.32 5.57
CA ASP A 65 -16.20 0.33 4.31
C ASP A 65 -14.71 0.09 4.64
N LEU A 66 -13.97 -0.55 3.73
CA LEU A 66 -12.55 -0.86 3.95
C LEU A 66 -11.68 -0.18 2.89
N PHE A 67 -10.71 0.61 3.34
CA PHE A 67 -9.70 1.24 2.52
C PHE A 67 -8.35 0.56 2.76
N GLY A 68 -7.64 0.26 1.67
CA GLY A 68 -6.27 -0.25 1.72
C GLY A 68 -5.41 0.45 0.67
N HIS A 69 -4.26 0.97 1.11
CA HIS A 69 -3.24 1.58 0.26
C HIS A 69 -1.99 0.69 0.22
N SER A 70 -1.38 0.49 -0.96
CA SER A 70 -0.16 -0.29 -1.10
C SER A 70 -0.29 -1.70 -0.49
N TRP A 71 0.60 -2.11 0.42
CA TRP A 71 0.45 -3.33 1.25
C TRP A 71 -0.93 -3.45 1.92
N GLY A 72 -1.48 -2.34 2.44
CA GLY A 72 -2.82 -2.32 3.02
C GLY A 72 -3.90 -2.70 2.02
N GLY A 73 -3.71 -2.40 0.72
CA GLY A 73 -4.57 -2.85 -0.37
C GLY A 73 -4.46 -4.35 -0.63
N MET A 74 -3.26 -4.92 -0.55
CA MET A 74 -3.04 -6.38 -0.63
C MET A 74 -3.77 -7.10 0.50
N LEU A 75 -3.60 -6.61 1.74
CA LEU A 75 -4.30 -7.11 2.92
C LEU A 75 -5.82 -6.99 2.78
N ALA A 76 -6.32 -5.83 2.36
CA ALA A 76 -7.75 -5.58 2.21
C ALA A 76 -8.39 -6.49 1.14
N ALA A 77 -7.70 -6.71 0.01
CA ALA A 77 -8.14 -7.64 -1.02
C ALA A 77 -8.17 -9.08 -0.51
N GLU A 78 -7.13 -9.53 0.20
CA GLU A 78 -7.08 -10.86 0.80
C GLU A 78 -8.16 -11.07 1.86
N TYR A 79 -8.35 -10.08 2.72
CA TYR A 79 -9.39 -10.08 3.74
C TYR A 79 -10.78 -10.20 3.12
N ALA A 80 -11.09 -9.37 2.12
CA ALA A 80 -12.36 -9.43 1.40
C ALA A 80 -12.59 -10.77 0.68
N ALA A 81 -11.54 -11.33 0.06
CA ALA A 81 -11.62 -12.60 -0.69
C ALA A 81 -11.82 -13.81 0.23
N THR A 82 -11.13 -13.84 1.38
CA THR A 82 -11.04 -15.02 2.25
C THR A 82 -12.01 -14.98 3.43
N ARG A 83 -12.19 -13.82 4.08
CA ARG A 83 -13.08 -13.68 5.25
C ARG A 83 -14.53 -13.42 4.84
N GLN A 84 -14.75 -12.79 3.69
CA GLN A 84 -16.08 -12.42 3.18
C GLN A 84 -17.02 -11.87 4.28
N PRO A 85 -16.58 -10.86 5.05
CA PRO A 85 -17.35 -10.33 6.16
C PRO A 85 -18.68 -9.72 5.68
N ARG A 86 -19.79 -10.07 6.33
CA ARG A 86 -21.13 -9.57 5.95
C ARG A 86 -21.27 -8.06 6.11
N GLY A 87 -20.54 -7.45 7.05
CA GLY A 87 -20.61 -6.02 7.32
C GLY A 87 -19.79 -5.15 6.36
N LEU A 88 -18.92 -5.74 5.53
CA LEU A 88 -18.17 -4.97 4.54
C LEU A 88 -19.12 -4.49 3.43
N ARG A 89 -19.21 -3.18 3.26
CA ARG A 89 -20.10 -2.53 2.29
C ARG A 89 -19.38 -2.27 0.98
N ARG A 90 -18.24 -1.57 1.03
CA ARG A 90 -17.42 -1.24 -0.14
C ARG A 90 -15.93 -1.36 0.17
N LEU A 91 -15.17 -1.65 -0.87
CA LEU A 91 -13.73 -1.85 -0.82
C LEU A 91 -13.04 -0.75 -1.65
N VAL A 92 -12.02 -0.10 -1.11
CA VAL A 92 -11.16 0.82 -1.85
C VAL A 92 -9.75 0.25 -1.84
N LEU A 93 -9.23 -0.03 -3.03
CA LEU A 93 -7.88 -0.53 -3.28
C LEU A 93 -7.10 0.58 -3.97
N ALA A 94 -6.19 1.23 -3.26
CA ALA A 94 -5.40 2.34 -3.76
C ALA A 94 -3.94 1.95 -3.92
N ASP A 95 -3.37 2.21 -5.10
CA ASP A 95 -1.95 2.12 -5.39
C ASP A 95 -1.38 0.74 -4.97
N THR A 96 -2.08 -0.35 -5.31
CA THR A 96 -1.81 -1.70 -4.77
C THR A 96 -1.73 -2.78 -5.85
N PRO A 97 -0.71 -3.64 -5.86
CA PRO A 97 -0.58 -4.69 -6.87
C PRO A 97 -1.52 -5.88 -6.59
N ALA A 98 -1.89 -6.58 -7.65
CA ALA A 98 -2.57 -7.88 -7.54
C ALA A 98 -1.61 -9.06 -7.32
N SER A 99 -0.30 -8.86 -7.53
CA SER A 99 0.75 -9.85 -7.29
C SER A 99 2.13 -9.21 -7.24
N MET A 100 3.06 -9.81 -6.49
CA MET A 100 4.44 -9.33 -6.44
C MET A 100 5.23 -9.57 -7.72
N GLU A 101 4.88 -10.59 -8.52
CA GLU A 101 5.50 -10.81 -9.84
C GLU A 101 5.25 -9.61 -10.78
N LEU A 102 4.00 -9.14 -10.83
CA LEU A 102 3.65 -7.96 -11.63
C LEU A 102 4.24 -6.67 -11.06
N TRP A 103 4.35 -6.57 -9.72
CA TRP A 103 5.03 -5.45 -9.05
C TRP A 103 6.51 -5.38 -9.42
N GLU A 104 7.26 -6.48 -9.26
CA GLU A 104 8.68 -6.54 -9.62
C GLU A 104 8.90 -6.22 -11.11
N ALA A 105 8.03 -6.72 -12.00
CA ALA A 105 8.09 -6.40 -13.43
C ALA A 105 7.80 -4.92 -13.73
N ALA A 106 6.86 -4.28 -13.02
CA ALA A 106 6.58 -2.86 -13.14
C ALA A 106 7.76 -2.02 -12.63
N ALA A 107 8.30 -2.36 -11.46
CA ALA A 107 9.45 -1.70 -10.86
C ALA A 107 10.69 -1.73 -11.78
N GLU A 108 11.01 -2.87 -12.39
CA GLU A 108 12.13 -2.98 -13.34
C GLU A 108 11.92 -2.07 -14.57
N LYS A 109 10.68 -1.97 -15.10
CA LYS A 109 10.37 -1.05 -16.22
C LYS A 109 10.51 0.41 -15.82
N LEU A 110 10.14 0.78 -14.60
CA LEU A 110 10.31 2.14 -14.10
C LEU A 110 11.78 2.47 -13.89
N LEU A 111 12.56 1.57 -13.26
CA LEU A 111 14.00 1.70 -13.10
C LEU A 111 14.73 1.82 -14.46
N ALA A 112 14.26 1.12 -15.49
CA ALA A 112 14.79 1.23 -16.85
C ALA A 112 14.70 2.65 -17.45
N ARG A 113 13.87 3.55 -16.90
CA ARG A 113 13.75 4.96 -17.31
C ARG A 113 14.82 5.87 -16.68
N PHE A 114 15.59 5.39 -15.71
CA PHE A 114 16.69 6.13 -15.08
C PHE A 114 18.02 5.96 -15.86
N PRO A 115 19.08 6.73 -15.53
CA PRO A 115 20.42 6.47 -16.08
C PRO A 115 20.90 5.05 -15.74
N SER A 116 21.66 4.43 -16.64
CA SER A 116 22.22 3.08 -16.44
C SER A 116 23.11 2.99 -15.21
N GLU A 117 23.87 4.04 -14.93
CA GLU A 117 24.80 4.12 -13.81
C GLU A 117 24.06 4.00 -12.47
N LEU A 118 22.88 4.61 -12.38
CA LEU A 118 22.03 4.51 -11.18
C LEU A 118 21.53 3.07 -11.00
N ARG A 119 21.02 2.45 -12.07
CA ARG A 119 20.54 1.05 -12.02
C ARG A 119 21.65 0.07 -11.66
N ASP A 120 22.82 0.23 -12.28
CA ASP A 120 23.95 -0.67 -12.07
C ASP A 120 24.48 -0.56 -10.64
N MET A 121 24.47 0.66 -10.08
CA MET A 121 24.75 0.89 -8.66
C MET A 121 23.73 0.16 -7.78
N LEU A 122 22.42 0.41 -7.95
CA LEU A 122 21.37 -0.24 -7.14
C LEU A 122 21.50 -1.77 -7.18
N LYS A 123 21.57 -2.35 -8.38
CA LYS A 123 21.69 -3.81 -8.56
C LYS A 123 22.99 -4.39 -7.99
N ARG A 124 24.07 -3.61 -7.92
CA ARG A 124 25.32 -4.05 -7.27
C ARG A 124 25.10 -4.19 -5.76
N HIS A 125 24.55 -3.18 -5.10
CA HIS A 125 24.28 -3.25 -3.65
C HIS A 125 23.29 -4.36 -3.29
N GLU A 126 22.25 -4.56 -4.11
CA GLU A 126 21.28 -5.64 -3.92
C GLU A 126 21.93 -7.02 -3.96
N ARG A 127 22.86 -7.25 -4.91
CA ARG A 127 23.62 -8.51 -5.03
C ARG A 127 24.64 -8.70 -3.91
N GLU A 128 25.28 -7.61 -3.49
CA GLU A 128 26.33 -7.62 -2.47
C GLU A 128 25.76 -7.59 -1.04
N GLY A 129 24.45 -7.36 -0.88
CA GLY A 129 23.77 -7.29 0.42
C GLY A 129 24.10 -6.03 1.20
N THR A 130 24.51 -4.96 0.52
CA THR A 130 24.95 -3.67 1.10
C THR A 130 23.92 -2.57 0.86
N THR A 131 22.64 -2.89 1.09
CA THR A 131 21.51 -1.98 0.85
C THR A 131 21.38 -0.90 1.93
N ASP A 132 22.18 -0.95 2.99
CA ASP A 132 22.33 0.09 4.01
C ASP A 132 23.28 1.22 3.60
N ALA A 133 24.03 1.05 2.50
CA ALA A 133 24.97 2.05 2.01
C ALA A 133 24.27 3.36 1.64
N GLU A 134 24.89 4.50 1.99
CA GLU A 134 24.37 5.85 1.70
C GLU A 134 24.11 6.04 0.20
N GLU A 135 25.02 5.61 -0.68
CA GLU A 135 24.84 5.73 -2.13
C GLU A 135 23.63 4.93 -2.66
N TYR A 136 23.31 3.80 -2.03
CA TYR A 136 22.12 3.01 -2.36
C TYR A 136 20.86 3.75 -1.93
N GLN A 137 20.81 4.23 -0.69
CA GLN A 137 19.67 4.97 -0.14
C GLN A 137 19.39 6.26 -0.93
N GLU A 138 20.43 6.99 -1.33
CA GLU A 138 20.28 8.15 -2.24
C GLU A 138 19.68 7.75 -3.60
N GLY A 139 20.06 6.58 -4.11
CA GLY A 139 19.51 6.04 -5.36
C GLY A 139 18.05 5.63 -5.24
N VAL A 140 17.70 4.93 -4.16
CA VAL A 140 16.30 4.59 -3.81
C VAL A 140 15.47 5.86 -3.73
N MET A 141 15.98 6.92 -3.08
CA MET A 141 15.28 8.19 -2.96
C MET A 141 15.06 8.93 -4.29
N LYS A 142 15.89 8.69 -5.32
CA LYS A 142 15.62 9.21 -6.67
C LYS A 142 14.43 8.51 -7.31
N PHE A 143 14.24 7.22 -7.04
CA PHE A 143 13.05 6.47 -7.45
C PHE A 143 11.81 6.96 -6.68
N TYR A 144 11.89 7.05 -5.35
CA TYR A 144 10.74 7.45 -4.51
C TYR A 144 10.21 8.85 -4.84
N ARG A 145 11.08 9.83 -5.10
CA ARG A 145 10.65 11.19 -5.50
C ARG A 145 9.87 11.25 -6.82
N LYS A 146 9.96 10.20 -7.64
CA LYS A 146 9.26 10.15 -8.93
C LYS A 146 8.03 9.23 -8.89
N HIS A 147 8.15 8.12 -8.16
CA HIS A 147 7.19 7.01 -8.24
C HIS A 147 6.43 6.74 -6.94
N VAL A 148 6.87 7.31 -5.81
CA VAL A 148 6.17 7.19 -4.50
C VAL A 148 5.45 8.49 -4.14
N CYS A 149 6.17 9.62 -4.13
CA CYS A 149 5.59 10.93 -3.88
C CYS A 149 6.34 12.02 -4.64
N LYS A 150 5.60 12.75 -5.50
CA LYS A 150 6.12 13.82 -6.35
C LYS A 150 5.97 15.22 -5.75
N VAL A 151 5.25 15.37 -4.64
CA VAL A 151 5.14 16.65 -3.93
C VAL A 151 6.54 17.05 -3.44
N ASP A 152 6.96 18.30 -3.61
CA ASP A 152 8.27 18.78 -3.15
C ASP A 152 8.13 20.16 -2.49
N PRO A 153 8.56 20.34 -1.22
CA PRO A 153 9.10 19.32 -0.32
C PRO A 153 8.06 18.24 0.06
N TRP A 154 8.53 17.06 0.46
CA TRP A 154 7.64 15.99 0.94
C TRP A 154 6.77 16.48 2.11
N PRO A 155 5.48 16.10 2.14
CA PRO A 155 4.60 16.41 3.27
C PRO A 155 5.17 15.91 4.60
N GLN A 156 4.96 16.69 5.65
CA GLN A 156 5.49 16.41 6.98
C GLN A 156 5.07 15.03 7.49
N GLU A 157 3.83 14.63 7.21
CA GLU A 157 3.29 13.35 7.65
C GLU A 157 3.94 12.15 6.94
N ILE A 158 4.42 12.32 5.69
CA ILE A 158 5.21 11.30 5.00
C ILE A 158 6.58 11.19 5.68
N ILE A 159 7.22 12.32 5.99
CA ILE A 159 8.53 12.35 6.68
C ILE A 159 8.42 11.65 8.04
N GLU A 160 7.43 12.00 8.84
CA GLU A 160 7.19 11.39 10.16
C GLU A 160 6.95 9.88 10.05
N ALA A 161 6.22 9.44 9.02
CA ALA A 161 5.95 8.02 8.79
C ALA A 161 7.22 7.24 8.43
N ILE A 162 8.14 7.84 7.68
CA ILE A 162 9.42 7.25 7.33
C ILE A 162 10.33 7.19 8.56
N GLU A 163 10.50 8.31 9.26
CA GLU A 163 11.32 8.36 10.49
C GLU A 163 10.87 7.34 11.53
N GLU A 164 9.56 7.13 11.66
CA GLU A 164 9.02 6.12 12.58
C GLU A 164 9.25 4.69 12.07
N SER A 165 9.17 4.47 10.74
CA SER A 165 9.45 3.15 10.15
C SER A 165 10.93 2.78 10.29
N GLU A 166 11.84 3.75 10.20
CA GLU A 166 13.29 3.56 10.38
C GLU A 166 13.69 3.21 11.84
N ARG A 167 12.82 3.50 12.83
CA ARG A 167 13.06 3.11 14.24
C ARG A 167 12.91 1.61 14.47
N ASP A 168 12.05 0.97 13.70
CA ASP A 168 11.84 -0.48 13.75
C ASP A 168 11.39 -1.02 12.39
N GLU A 169 12.37 -1.50 11.62
CA GLU A 169 12.15 -2.05 10.29
C GLU A 169 11.76 -3.54 10.32
N THR A 170 11.48 -4.12 11.50
CA THR A 170 11.27 -5.57 11.67
C THR A 170 10.22 -6.12 10.71
N VAL A 171 9.04 -5.50 10.65
CA VAL A 171 7.93 -5.98 9.80
C VAL A 171 8.25 -5.74 8.32
N TYR A 172 8.75 -4.55 7.97
CA TYR A 172 9.05 -4.19 6.59
C TYR A 172 10.12 -5.11 5.99
N HIS A 173 11.22 -5.36 6.71
CA HIS A 173 12.27 -6.30 6.27
C HIS A 173 11.86 -7.77 6.32
N ALA A 174 10.95 -8.16 7.22
CA ALA A 174 10.44 -9.53 7.28
C ALA A 174 9.53 -9.84 6.09
N MET A 175 8.63 -8.92 5.76
CA MET A 175 7.56 -9.15 4.79
C MET A 175 7.90 -8.65 3.39
N TRP A 176 8.49 -7.47 3.27
CA TRP A 176 8.74 -6.80 2.01
C TRP A 176 10.20 -6.97 1.56
N GLY A 177 11.13 -6.26 2.18
CA GLY A 177 12.52 -6.18 1.75
C GLY A 177 13.12 -4.80 2.02
N PRO A 178 14.36 -4.54 1.59
CA PRO A 178 15.06 -3.28 1.86
C PRO A 178 14.64 -2.08 1.00
N SER A 179 13.82 -2.25 -0.04
CA SER A 179 13.25 -1.14 -0.83
C SER A 179 12.00 -1.58 -1.59
N GLU A 180 11.21 -0.62 -2.09
CA GLU A 180 10.00 -0.91 -2.85
C GLU A 180 10.23 -1.76 -4.10
N PHE A 181 11.41 -1.68 -4.71
CA PHE A 181 11.74 -2.44 -5.92
C PHE A 181 12.65 -3.66 -5.68
N TYR A 182 13.04 -3.95 -4.44
CA TYR A 182 13.85 -5.13 -4.10
C TYR A 182 13.17 -5.99 -3.01
N VAL A 183 12.19 -6.79 -3.45
CA VAL A 183 11.36 -7.61 -2.56
C VAL A 183 12.05 -8.94 -2.25
N THR A 184 12.38 -9.15 -0.97
CA THR A 184 13.13 -10.32 -0.48
C THR A 184 12.46 -11.01 0.72
N GLY A 185 11.40 -10.40 1.27
CA GLY A 185 10.65 -10.91 2.42
C GLY A 185 9.61 -11.97 2.07
N SER A 186 8.78 -12.31 3.06
CA SER A 186 7.77 -13.36 2.96
C SER A 186 6.73 -13.12 1.86
N LEU A 187 6.51 -11.87 1.46
CA LEU A 187 5.54 -11.50 0.42
C LEU A 187 6.06 -11.70 -1.00
N LYS A 188 7.34 -12.03 -1.21
CA LYS A 188 7.93 -12.15 -2.57
C LYS A 188 7.11 -13.00 -3.55
N LYS A 189 6.38 -14.00 -3.08
CA LYS A 189 5.54 -14.90 -3.90
C LYS A 189 4.03 -14.63 -3.78
N TRP A 190 3.65 -13.56 -3.11
CA TRP A 190 2.25 -13.22 -2.87
C TRP A 190 1.53 -12.90 -4.20
N SER A 191 0.31 -13.42 -4.32
CA SER A 191 -0.60 -13.12 -5.43
C SER A 191 -2.04 -13.41 -5.01
N ILE A 192 -2.95 -12.47 -5.28
CA ILE A 192 -4.38 -12.65 -5.08
C ILE A 192 -5.12 -12.98 -6.38
N ILE A 193 -4.44 -12.96 -7.53
CA ILE A 193 -5.04 -13.02 -8.88
C ILE A 193 -6.08 -14.13 -9.05
N ASP A 194 -5.84 -15.31 -8.48
CA ASP A 194 -6.75 -16.45 -8.62
C ASP A 194 -7.96 -16.38 -7.70
N GLN A 195 -7.93 -15.54 -6.68
CA GLN A 195 -9.01 -15.36 -5.71
C GLN A 195 -9.80 -14.06 -5.94
N ILE A 196 -9.32 -13.12 -6.77
CA ILE A 196 -10.01 -11.83 -7.01
C ILE A 196 -11.51 -12.02 -7.33
N HIS A 197 -11.85 -13.06 -8.09
CA HIS A 197 -13.23 -13.34 -8.51
C HIS A 197 -14.18 -13.68 -7.34
N THR A 198 -13.66 -14.00 -6.15
CA THR A 198 -14.47 -14.27 -4.95
C THR A 198 -14.87 -13.00 -4.21
N ILE A 199 -14.23 -11.86 -4.50
CA ILE A 199 -14.55 -10.57 -3.88
C ILE A 199 -15.86 -10.04 -4.48
N SER A 200 -16.94 -10.08 -3.69
CA SER A 200 -18.29 -9.69 -4.15
C SER A 200 -18.68 -8.23 -3.89
N TYR A 201 -17.83 -7.48 -3.19
CA TYR A 201 -18.10 -6.11 -2.77
C TYR A 201 -17.87 -5.13 -3.93
N PRO A 202 -18.71 -4.07 -4.07
CA PRO A 202 -18.36 -2.93 -4.91
C PRO A 202 -16.96 -2.44 -4.56
N THR A 203 -16.10 -2.33 -5.56
CA THR A 203 -14.69 -1.98 -5.37
C THR A 203 -14.31 -0.76 -6.19
N LEU A 204 -13.65 0.20 -5.55
CA LEU A 204 -12.95 1.29 -6.22
C LEU A 204 -11.47 0.93 -6.28
N LEU A 205 -10.92 0.92 -7.49
CA LEU A 205 -9.50 0.73 -7.74
C LEU A 205 -8.89 2.06 -8.15
N ILE A 206 -7.80 2.45 -7.49
CA ILE A 206 -7.08 3.70 -7.74
C ILE A 206 -5.61 3.38 -7.98
N ASN A 207 -4.99 4.07 -8.94
CA ASN A 207 -3.53 4.19 -9.03
C ASN A 207 -3.14 5.51 -9.72
N GLY A 208 -1.92 5.99 -9.48
CA GLY A 208 -1.32 7.09 -10.23
C GLY A 208 -0.76 6.67 -11.60
N ALA A 209 -0.62 7.61 -12.53
CA ALA A 209 0.02 7.32 -13.81
C ALA A 209 1.54 7.09 -13.70
N GLU A 210 2.20 7.74 -12.73
CA GLU A 210 3.63 7.55 -12.42
C GLU A 210 3.84 6.65 -11.20
N ASP A 211 2.81 5.94 -10.74
CA ASP A 211 2.83 5.07 -9.57
C ASP A 211 3.73 3.86 -9.75
N GLU A 212 4.42 3.40 -8.71
CA GLU A 212 5.08 2.09 -8.72
C GLU A 212 4.10 0.92 -8.90
N ALA A 213 2.85 1.06 -8.45
CA ALA A 213 1.73 0.20 -8.81
C ALA A 213 1.21 0.50 -10.23
N GLN A 214 2.05 0.27 -11.24
CA GLN A 214 1.71 0.52 -12.64
C GLN A 214 0.49 -0.31 -13.10
N ASP A 215 -0.14 0.13 -14.20
CA ASP A 215 -1.39 -0.44 -14.74
C ASP A 215 -1.37 -1.97 -14.88
N GLU A 216 -0.25 -2.56 -15.31
CA GLU A 216 -0.12 -4.02 -15.40
C GLU A 216 -0.34 -4.75 -14.07
N SER A 217 0.05 -4.13 -12.95
CA SER A 217 -0.02 -4.70 -11.61
C SER A 217 -1.43 -4.61 -11.02
N VAL A 218 -2.22 -3.61 -11.42
CA VAL A 218 -3.60 -3.40 -10.92
C VAL A 218 -4.67 -3.98 -11.86
N THR A 219 -4.38 -4.12 -13.15
CA THR A 219 -5.32 -4.62 -14.17
C THR A 219 -5.96 -5.99 -13.85
N PRO A 220 -5.32 -6.94 -13.15
CA PRO A 220 -6.00 -8.16 -12.73
C PRO A 220 -7.26 -7.91 -11.89
N PHE A 221 -7.28 -6.88 -11.04
CA PHE A 221 -8.47 -6.47 -10.31
C PHE A 221 -9.57 -6.03 -11.27
N VAL A 222 -9.26 -5.17 -12.24
CA VAL A 222 -10.20 -4.69 -13.27
C VAL A 222 -10.83 -5.85 -14.05
N ARG A 223 -10.03 -6.86 -14.39
CA ARG A 223 -10.46 -7.99 -15.22
C ARG A 223 -11.26 -9.06 -14.47
N LYS A 224 -11.00 -9.23 -13.18
CA LYS A 224 -11.54 -10.36 -12.40
C LYS A 224 -12.54 -9.97 -11.32
N LEU A 225 -12.58 -8.71 -10.88
CA LEU A 225 -13.61 -8.24 -9.96
C LEU A 225 -14.97 -8.16 -10.67
N PRO A 226 -16.05 -8.67 -10.07
CA PRO A 226 -17.38 -8.57 -10.65
C PRO A 226 -17.95 -7.14 -10.66
N LYS A 227 -17.49 -6.29 -9.74
CA LYS A 227 -17.96 -4.91 -9.55
C LYS A 227 -16.78 -4.00 -9.24
N VAL A 228 -16.20 -3.39 -10.26
CA VAL A 228 -15.04 -2.51 -10.11
C VAL A 228 -15.21 -1.22 -10.90
N LYS A 229 -14.89 -0.10 -10.25
CA LYS A 229 -14.63 1.18 -10.90
C LYS A 229 -13.14 1.47 -10.78
N TRP A 230 -12.45 1.61 -11.90
CA TRP A 230 -11.03 1.97 -11.91
C TRP A 230 -10.87 3.45 -12.24
N VAL A 231 -10.08 4.17 -11.43
CA VAL A 231 -9.75 5.59 -11.63
C VAL A 231 -8.24 5.76 -11.55
N GLN A 232 -7.63 6.14 -12.68
CA GLN A 232 -6.23 6.51 -12.74
C GLN A 232 -6.05 8.03 -12.56
N PHE A 233 -5.10 8.42 -11.72
CA PHE A 233 -4.74 9.81 -11.45
C PHE A 233 -3.54 10.24 -12.30
N ALA A 234 -3.83 10.97 -13.38
CA ALA A 234 -2.85 11.31 -14.42
C ALA A 234 -1.67 12.17 -13.92
N GLY A 235 -1.86 12.96 -12.86
CA GLY A 235 -0.82 13.80 -12.26
C GLY A 235 -0.08 13.14 -11.11
N SER A 236 -0.50 11.95 -10.68
CA SER A 236 -0.08 11.32 -9.42
C SER A 236 0.87 10.14 -9.64
N SER A 237 1.59 9.80 -8.56
CA SER A 237 2.36 8.59 -8.35
C SER A 237 1.66 7.71 -7.30
N HIS A 238 2.37 7.15 -6.32
CA HIS A 238 1.82 6.25 -5.29
C HIS A 238 1.02 6.98 -4.19
N THR A 239 0.92 8.31 -4.23
CA THR A 239 0.29 9.12 -3.19
C THR A 239 -0.70 10.14 -3.76
N PRO A 240 -1.70 9.71 -4.56
CA PRO A 240 -2.67 10.62 -5.18
C PRO A 240 -3.45 11.48 -4.16
N PHE A 241 -3.57 11.01 -2.92
CA PHE A 241 -4.17 11.76 -1.79
C PHE A 241 -3.33 12.95 -1.30
N TYR A 242 -2.06 13.05 -1.67
CA TYR A 242 -1.24 14.26 -1.49
C TYR A 242 -1.06 15.03 -2.80
N GLU A 243 -0.99 14.34 -3.94
CA GLU A 243 -0.62 14.94 -5.22
C GLU A 243 -1.80 15.56 -5.99
N GLU A 244 -3.00 14.98 -5.87
CA GLU A 244 -4.25 15.45 -6.46
C GLU A 244 -5.39 15.42 -5.42
N LYS A 245 -5.10 15.90 -4.20
CA LYS A 245 -5.93 15.72 -2.98
C LYS A 245 -7.43 16.00 -3.19
N GLU A 246 -7.81 17.16 -3.71
CA GLU A 246 -9.23 17.53 -3.84
C GLU A 246 -9.99 16.57 -4.77
N ARG A 247 -9.37 16.22 -5.89
CA ARG A 247 -9.93 15.26 -6.84
C ARG A 247 -9.98 13.87 -6.22
N TYR A 248 -8.93 13.47 -5.51
CA TYR A 248 -8.85 12.18 -4.85
C TYR A 248 -9.98 12.00 -3.82
N ILE A 249 -10.12 12.95 -2.89
CA ILE A 249 -11.16 12.91 -1.86
C ILE A 249 -12.54 12.92 -2.49
N THR A 250 -12.78 13.72 -3.54
CA THR A 250 -14.05 13.72 -4.27
C THR A 250 -14.38 12.35 -4.88
N VAL A 251 -13.40 11.67 -5.48
CA VAL A 251 -13.60 10.35 -6.10
C VAL A 251 -13.92 9.29 -5.05
N VAL A 252 -13.20 9.30 -3.93
CA VAL A 252 -13.41 8.35 -2.83
C VAL A 252 -14.77 8.59 -2.17
N ASP A 253 -15.09 9.84 -1.85
CA ASP A 253 -16.39 10.21 -1.26
C ASP A 253 -17.58 9.78 -2.13
N GLN A 254 -17.56 10.13 -3.41
CA GLN A 254 -18.63 9.76 -4.35
C GLN A 254 -18.84 8.25 -4.42
N PHE A 255 -17.78 7.47 -4.26
CA PHE A 255 -17.88 6.02 -4.23
C PHE A 255 -18.48 5.52 -2.90
N LEU A 256 -18.01 6.02 -1.76
CA LEU A 256 -18.49 5.62 -0.43
C LEU A 256 -19.96 6.01 -0.19
N THR A 257 -20.44 7.06 -0.84
CA THR A 257 -21.83 7.54 -0.72
C THR A 257 -22.79 6.99 -1.79
N SER A 258 -22.29 6.24 -2.78
CA SER A 258 -23.10 5.69 -3.91
C SER A 258 -23.94 4.46 -3.60
#